data_AF-A0A0U1XRW5-F1
#
_entry.id   AF-A0A0U1XRW5-F1
#
_cell.length_a   1.000
_cell.length_b   1.000
_cell.length_c   1.000
_cell.angle_alpha   90.00
_cell.angle_beta   90.00
_cell.angle_gamma   90.00
#
_symmetry.space_group_name_H-M   'P 1'
#
loop_
_entity.id
_entity.type
_entity.pdbx_description
1 polymer ?
#
loop_
_entity_poly.entity_id
_entity_poly.type
_entity_poly.pdbx_seq_one_letter_code
_entity_poly.pdbx_strand_id
1 'polypeptide(L)' 'MFNLFRFFFAVLVILLIVPQTPTENNLLRQFNNTGLFANYGEAKWFLNFITRFSIFMFFVITLIAVLK' A
#
# COMPACT_ATOMS: atom_id res chain seq x y z
N MET A 1 -7.84 -20.53 2.78
CA MET A 1 -7.68 -19.44 1.80
C MET A 1 -7.53 -18.06 2.43
N PHE A 2 -8.42 -17.62 3.32
CA PHE A 2 -8.34 -16.28 3.94
C PHE A 2 -7.01 -15.99 4.65
N ASN A 3 -6.38 -16.97 5.29
CA ASN A 3 -5.05 -16.81 5.89
C ASN A 3 -3.95 -16.48 4.87
N LEU A 4 -4.02 -17.04 3.65
CA LEU A 4 -3.05 -16.75 2.58
C LEU A 4 -3.26 -15.32 2.06
N PHE A 5 -4.51 -14.91 1.84
CA PHE A 5 -4.83 -13.52 1.47
C PHE A 5 -4.42 -12.54 2.57
N ARG A 6 -4.65 -12.88 3.85
CA ARG A 6 -4.22 -12.08 4.99
C ARG A 6 -2.70 -11.92 5.03
N PHE A 7 -1.96 -13.01 4.79
CA PHE A 7 -0.50 -12.97 4.69
C PHE A 7 -0.03 -12.07 3.53
N PHE A 8 -0.61 -12.23 2.34
CA PHE A 8 -0.28 -11.41 1.18
C PHE A 8 -0.50 -9.91 1.46
N PHE A 9 -1.66 -9.53 2.01
CA PHE A 9 -1.94 -8.14 2.34
C PHE A 9 -1.05 -7.61 3.47
N ALA A 10 -0.65 -8.44 4.43
CA ALA A 10 0.31 -8.04 5.46
C ALA A 10 1.67 -7.66 4.84
N VAL A 11 2.20 -8.52 3.96
CA VAL A 11 3.45 -8.23 3.25
C VAL A 11 3.32 -6.99 2.36
N LEU A 12 2.21 -6.86 1.63
CA LEU A 12 1.95 -5.68 0.78
C LEU A 12 1.93 -4.38 1.59
N VAL A 13 1.24 -4.37 2.73
CA VAL A 13 1.17 -3.20 3.62
C VAL A 13 2.56 -2.83 4.15
N ILE A 14 3.37 -3.80 4.55
CA ILE A 14 4.76 -3.56 4.99
C ILE A 14 5.57 -2.93 3.84
N LEU A 15 5.52 -3.50 2.64
CA LEU A 15 6.24 -2.99 1.48
C LEU A 15 5.80 -1.59 1.06
N LEU A 16 4.52 -1.25 1.25
CA LEU A 16 4.00 0.08 0.97
C LEU A 16 4.43 1.08 2.04
N ILE A 17 4.31 0.75 3.35
CA ILE A 17 4.52 1.73 4.43
C ILE A 17 6.00 1.96 4.73
N VAL A 18 6.83 0.90 4.79
CA VAL A 18 8.23 0.98 5.21
C VAL A 18 9.06 2.02 4.43
N PRO A 19 9.00 2.10 3.09
CA PRO A 19 9.78 3.07 2.33
C PRO A 19 9.19 4.49 2.31
N GLN A 20 8.06 4.73 2.99
CA GLN A 20 7.37 6.02 3.04
C GLN A 20 7.65 6.74 4.35
N THR A 21 8.81 7.40 4.47
CA THR A 21 9.11 8.27 5.62
C THR A 21 8.87 9.74 5.30
N PRO A 22 8.62 10.63 6.29
CA PRO A 22 8.40 12.06 6.05
C PRO A 22 9.59 12.77 5.39
N THR A 23 10.80 12.35 5.73
CA THR A 23 12.07 12.89 5.21
C THR A 23 12.42 12.32 3.84
N GLU A 24 12.16 11.04 3.62
CA GLU A 24 12.47 10.37 2.37
C GLU A 24 11.40 9.32 2.01
N ASN A 25 10.69 9.58 0.92
CA ASN A 25 9.73 8.64 0.35
C ASN A 25 10.31 8.03 -0.94
N ASN A 26 11.11 6.99 -0.76
CA ASN A 26 11.81 6.33 -1.87
C ASN A 26 10.84 5.68 -2.85
N LEU A 27 9.74 5.13 -2.35
CA LEU A 27 8.71 4.52 -3.19
C LEU A 27 8.02 5.56 -4.08
N LEU A 28 7.72 6.74 -3.54
CA LEU A 28 7.15 7.85 -4.30
C LEU A 28 8.12 8.38 -5.36
N ARG A 29 9.42 8.49 -5.03
CA ARG A 29 10.45 8.86 -6.01
C ARG A 29 10.50 7.84 -7.15
N GLN A 30 10.53 6.55 -6.84
CA GLN A 30 10.51 5.50 -7.85
C GLN A 30 9.26 5.57 -8.72
N PHE A 31 8.06 5.74 -8.12
CA PHE A 31 6.80 5.89 -8.84
C PHE A 31 6.82 7.09 -9.80
N ASN A 32 7.28 8.25 -9.34
CA ASN A 32 7.42 9.43 -10.20
C ASN A 32 8.43 9.20 -11.34
N ASN A 33 9.52 8.47 -11.07
CA ASN A 33 10.56 8.19 -12.05
C ASN A 33 10.15 7.14 -13.11
N THR A 34 9.04 6.41 -12.90
CA THR A 34 8.51 5.47 -13.91
C THR A 34 7.92 6.15 -15.14
N GLY A 35 7.57 7.44 -15.03
CA GLY A 35 6.84 8.17 -16.08
C GLY A 35 5.36 7.77 -16.21
N LEU A 36 4.83 6.94 -15.30
CA LEU A 36 3.41 6.54 -15.30
C LEU A 36 2.46 7.63 -14.80
N PHE A 37 2.97 8.64 -14.10
CA PHE A 37 2.19 9.74 -13.53
C PHE A 37 2.60 11.06 -14.19
N ALA A 38 1.63 11.95 -14.40
CA ALA A 38 1.88 13.24 -15.04
C ALA A 38 2.77 14.16 -14.19
N ASN A 39 2.71 14.01 -12.87
CA ASN A 39 3.56 14.75 -11.93
C ASN A 39 3.68 14.05 -10.57
N TYR A 40 4.56 14.60 -9.74
CA TYR A 40 4.82 14.12 -8.37
C TYR A 40 3.57 14.13 -7.48
N GLY A 41 2.68 15.11 -7.66
CA GLY A 41 1.43 15.23 -6.91
C GLY A 41 0.48 14.07 -7.19
N GLU A 42 0.34 13.68 -8.46
CA GLU A 42 -0.46 12.54 -8.88
C GLU A 42 0.12 11.21 -8.37
N ALA A 43 1.44 11.01 -8.52
CA ALA A 43 2.13 9.84 -7.96
C ALA A 43 1.93 9.73 -6.44
N LYS A 44 1.99 10.86 -5.73
CA LYS A 44 1.75 10.93 -4.28
C LYS A 44 0.31 10.61 -3.92
N TRP A 45 -0.64 11.16 -4.66
CA TRP A 45 -2.06 10.87 -4.43
C TRP A 45 -2.36 9.39 -4.64
N PHE A 46 -1.86 8.80 -5.73
CA PHE A 46 -2.03 7.38 -6.03
C PHE A 46 -1.38 6.49 -4.97
N LEU A 47 -0.14 6.79 -4.58
CA LEU A 47 0.56 6.03 -3.55
C LEU A 47 -0.19 6.08 -2.20
N ASN A 48 -0.70 7.25 -1.82
CA ASN A 48 -1.52 7.40 -0.63
C ASN A 48 -2.87 6.67 -0.74
N PHE A 49 -3.47 6.64 -1.92
CA PHE A 49 -4.71 5.92 -2.17
C PHE A 49 -4.48 4.41 -2.03
N ILE A 50 -3.50 3.85 -2.74
CA ILE A 50 -3.23 2.41 -2.70
C ILE A 50 -2.79 1.95 -1.31
N THR A 51 -1.99 2.75 -0.60
CA THR A 51 -1.58 2.44 0.79
C THR A 51 -2.79 2.36 1.72
N ARG A 52 -3.67 3.38 1.70
CA ARG A 52 -4.88 3.39 2.53
C ARG A 52 -5.84 2.26 2.16
N PHE A 53 -6.00 2.00 0.87
CA PHE A 53 -6.83 0.91 0.37
C PHE A 53 -6.29 -0.46 0.82
N SER A 54 -4.98 -0.71 0.71
CA SER A 54 -4.36 -1.96 1.16
C SER A 54 -4.50 -2.19 2.67
N ILE A 55 -4.35 -1.14 3.49
CA ILE A 55 -4.58 -1.20 4.94
C ILE A 55 -6.04 -1.55 5.23
N PHE A 56 -6.98 -0.86 4.59
CA PHE A 56 -8.41 -1.13 4.76
C PHE A 56 -8.76 -2.58 4.40
N MET A 57 -8.28 -3.05 3.25
CA MET A 57 -8.49 -4.43 2.79
C MET A 57 -7.87 -5.46 3.74
N PHE A 58 -6.69 -5.18 4.30
CA PHE A 58 -6.07 -6.05 5.30
C PHE A 58 -6.99 -6.24 6.53
N PHE A 59 -7.60 -5.16 7.03
CA PHE A 59 -8.53 -5.25 8.15
C PHE A 59 -9.81 -5.99 7.79
N VAL A 60 -10.41 -5.72 6.63
CA VAL A 60 -11.61 -6.42 6.14
C VAL A 60 -11.36 -7.92 6.04
N ILE A 61 -10.25 -8.33 5.41
CA ILE A 61 -9.88 -9.75 5.26
C ILE A 61 -9.64 -10.38 6.64
N THR A 62 -8.99 -9.66 7.55
CA THR A 62 -8.73 -10.15 8.91
C THR A 62 -10.03 -10.35 9.68
N LEU A 63 -10.97 -9.42 9.60
CA LEU A 63 -12.29 -9.55 10.24
C LEU A 63 -13.05 -10.75 9.69
N ILE A 64 -13.11 -10.91 8.36
CA ILE A 64 -13.79 -12.05 7.72
C ILE A 64 -13.12 -13.37 8.12
N ALA A 65 -11.79 -13.40 8.24
CA ALA A 65 -11.04 -14.60 8.64
C ALA A 65 -11.26 -14.99 10.11
N VAL A 66 -11.60 -14.03 10.97
CA VAL A 66 -11.89 -14.28 12.40
C VAL A 66 -13.34 -14.68 12.62
N LEU A 67 -14.28 -14.13 11.85
CA LEU A 67 -15.71 -14.42 11.97
C LEU A 67 -16.16 -15.73 11.30
N LYS A 68 -15.29 -16.35 10.50
CA LYS A 68 -15.50 -17.66 9.89
C LYS A 68 -14.76 -18.74 10.67
#